data_AF-A0A318FE89-F1
#
_entry.id   AF-A0A318FE89-F1
#
_cell.length_a   1.000
_cell.length_b   1.000
_cell.length_c   1.000
_cell.angle_alpha   90.00
_cell.angle_beta   90.00
_cell.angle_gamma   90.00
#
_symmetry.space_group_name_H-M   'P 1'
#
loop_
_entity.id
_entity.type
_entity.pdbx_description
1 polymer ?
#
loop_
_entity_poly.entity_id
_entity_poly.type
_entity_poly.pdbx_seq_one_letter_code
_entity_poly.pdbx_strand_id
1 'polypeptide(L)'
;MFPLLKTGGLADVTGALPAAQIAEGLDTRVLLPGFPAIRNGVQDPQVVASRETFAGRMTLLFGHFNGVGIYLIDAPHLYDRTGNPYHNQQMQDYPDNVLRFALLSWVGAELAGGLDPFWRPEIVHAHDWHAGLTPAYLATRGNPAKSVFTVHNIAYQGLFQARHMAEIALPWSFFQMHGVEFNGQISFL
;
A
#
# COMPACT_ATOMS: atom_id res chain seq x y z
N MET A 1 9.38 -4.86 6.90
CA MET A 1 10.27 -4.13 7.83
C MET A 1 10.41 -4.91 9.13
N PHE A 2 11.40 -5.78 9.21
CA PHE A 2 11.82 -6.40 10.46
C PHE A 2 12.49 -5.33 11.35
N PRO A 3 12.17 -5.23 12.65
CA PRO A 3 11.26 -6.06 13.46
C PRO A 3 9.85 -5.47 13.68
N LEU A 4 9.47 -4.39 12.99
CA LEU A 4 8.32 -3.57 13.39
C LEU A 4 6.96 -4.22 13.14
N LEU A 5 6.82 -5.11 12.15
CA LEU A 5 5.54 -5.76 11.86
C LEU A 5 5.78 -7.07 11.10
N LYS A 6 5.56 -8.22 11.74
CA LYS A 6 5.72 -9.55 11.12
C LYS A 6 4.40 -10.30 11.10
N THR A 7 3.84 -10.47 9.91
CA THR A 7 2.72 -11.40 9.66
C THR A 7 3.12 -12.56 8.74
N GLY A 8 4.34 -12.57 8.19
CA GLY A 8 4.85 -13.62 7.30
C GLY A 8 6.20 -13.23 6.66
N GLY A 9 6.68 -14.02 5.68
CA GLY A 9 7.97 -13.80 5.00
C GLY A 9 8.04 -12.52 4.14
N LEU A 10 6.90 -11.93 3.79
CA LEU A 10 6.84 -10.65 3.09
C LEU A 10 7.52 -9.51 3.88
N ALA A 11 7.42 -9.54 5.20
CA ALA A 11 8.04 -8.53 6.07
C ALA A 11 9.57 -8.60 6.05
N ASP A 12 10.13 -9.79 5.80
CA ASP A 12 11.57 -10.05 5.71
C ASP A 12 12.09 -9.58 4.34
N VAL A 13 11.36 -9.86 3.24
CA VAL A 13 11.71 -9.38 1.89
C VAL A 13 11.65 -7.85 1.81
N THR A 14 10.56 -7.24 2.27
CA THR A 14 10.41 -5.77 2.31
C THR A 14 11.34 -5.10 3.32
N GLY A 15 11.98 -5.87 4.21
CA GLY A 15 13.00 -5.38 5.13
C GLY A 15 14.41 -5.34 4.52
N ALA A 16 14.75 -6.30 3.65
CA ALA A 16 16.10 -6.44 3.09
C ALA A 16 16.25 -5.87 1.67
N LEU A 17 15.22 -6.02 0.83
CA LEU A 17 15.27 -5.63 -0.59
C LEU A 17 15.57 -4.13 -0.79
N PRO A 18 14.93 -3.17 -0.07
CA PRO A 18 15.20 -1.76 -0.27
C PRO A 18 16.64 -1.38 0.03
N ALA A 19 17.21 -1.93 1.12
CA ALA A 19 18.60 -1.69 1.48
C ALA A 19 19.57 -2.24 0.43
N ALA A 20 19.29 -3.41 -0.14
CA ALA A 20 20.09 -3.97 -1.23
C ALA A 20 20.02 -3.11 -2.49
N GLN A 21 18.83 -2.62 -2.87
CA GLN A 21 18.65 -1.73 -4.02
C GLN A 21 19.38 -0.39 -3.83
N ILE A 22 19.36 0.16 -2.61
CA ILE A 22 20.13 1.36 -2.25
C ILE A 22 21.64 1.10 -2.36
N ALA A 23 22.12 -0.07 -1.94
CA ALA A 23 23.54 -0.42 -2.07
C ALA A 23 24.01 -0.49 -3.54
N GLU A 24 23.10 -0.81 -4.46
CA GLU A 24 23.31 -0.77 -5.92
C GLU A 24 23.14 0.65 -6.53
N GLY A 25 22.89 1.67 -5.70
CA GLY A 25 22.81 3.07 -6.11
C GLY A 25 21.41 3.57 -6.49
N LEU A 26 20.35 2.81 -6.21
CA LEU A 26 18.97 3.22 -6.47
C LEU A 26 18.40 4.07 -5.32
N ASP A 27 17.71 5.18 -5.61
CA ASP A 27 16.88 5.88 -4.61
C ASP A 27 15.58 5.10 -4.38
N THR A 28 15.69 4.10 -3.50
CA THR A 28 14.57 3.22 -3.15
C THR A 28 13.91 3.67 -1.86
N ARG A 29 12.58 3.80 -1.91
CA ARG A 29 11.75 4.19 -0.77
C ARG A 29 10.63 3.18 -0.57
N VAL A 30 10.13 3.07 0.65
CA VAL A 30 9.08 2.11 1.01
C VAL A 30 7.83 2.87 1.44
N LEU A 31 6.68 2.57 0.83
CA LEU A 31 5.37 3.08 1.24
C LEU A 31 4.66 2.04 2.11
N LEU A 32 4.20 2.46 3.29
CA LEU A 32 3.50 1.58 4.23
C LEU A 32 2.29 2.26 4.86
N PRO A 33 1.27 1.48 5.26
CA PRO A 33 0.26 1.94 6.20
C PRO A 33 0.91 2.34 7.53
N GLY A 34 0.43 3.42 8.15
CA GLY A 34 0.91 3.93 9.43
C GLY A 34 0.51 3.08 10.64
N PHE A 35 0.79 1.78 10.63
CA PHE A 35 0.54 0.91 11.79
C PHE A 35 1.38 1.38 12.99
N PRO A 36 0.87 1.30 14.24
CA PRO A 36 1.53 1.86 15.42
C PRO A 36 3.00 1.45 15.56
N ALA A 37 3.30 0.18 15.35
CA ALA A 37 4.67 -0.32 15.46
C ALA A 37 5.61 0.24 14.38
N ILE A 38 5.12 0.48 13.17
CA ILE A 38 5.90 1.10 12.09
C ILE A 38 6.11 2.59 12.40
N ARG A 39 5.02 3.29 12.77
CA ARG A 39 5.04 4.71 13.09
C ARG A 39 6.04 5.02 14.21
N ASN A 40 6.11 4.17 15.23
CA ASN A 40 7.04 4.35 16.36
C ASN A 40 8.51 4.06 15.98
N GLY A 41 8.76 3.36 14.88
CA GLY A 41 10.11 3.06 14.41
C GLY A 41 10.70 4.12 13.48
N VAL A 42 9.87 4.86 12.75
CA VAL A 42 10.34 5.87 11.79
C VAL A 42 10.81 7.13 12.52
N GLN A 43 12.02 7.56 12.21
CA GLN A 43 12.67 8.71 12.85
C GLN A 43 12.22 10.03 12.21
N ASP A 44 11.85 10.99 13.07
CA ASP A 44 11.49 12.38 12.76
C ASP A 44 10.68 12.58 11.46
N PRO A 45 9.55 11.87 11.29
CA PRO A 45 8.80 11.92 10.03
C PRO A 45 8.25 13.33 9.77
N GLN A 46 8.48 13.83 8.56
CA GLN A 46 7.99 15.12 8.07
C GLN A 46 6.70 14.95 7.28
N VAL A 47 5.83 15.95 7.32
CA VAL A 47 4.61 15.95 6.51
C VAL A 47 4.96 16.25 5.06
N VAL A 48 4.54 15.36 4.16
CA VAL A 48 4.67 15.54 2.71
C VAL A 48 3.39 16.11 2.12
N ALA A 49 2.24 15.53 2.49
CA ALA A 49 0.95 15.97 1.99
C ALA A 49 -0.19 15.58 2.94
N SER A 50 -1.30 16.31 2.89
CA SER A 50 -2.58 15.89 3.49
C SER A 50 -3.68 15.91 2.44
N ARG A 51 -4.57 14.92 2.46
CA ARG A 51 -5.66 14.76 1.49
C ARG A 51 -6.91 14.21 2.17
N GLU A 52 -8.06 14.66 1.67
CA GLU A 52 -9.31 13.93 1.83
C GLU A 52 -9.39 12.88 0.71
N THR A 53 -9.67 11.63 1.05
CA THR A 53 -9.70 10.50 0.12
C THR A 53 -11.01 9.74 0.23
N PHE A 54 -11.23 8.75 -0.63
CA PHE A 54 -12.36 7.83 -0.53
C PHE A 54 -12.38 7.02 0.78
N ALA A 55 -11.23 6.85 1.43
CA ALA A 55 -11.08 6.14 2.69
C ALA A 55 -10.98 7.10 3.91
N GLY A 56 -11.36 8.37 3.73
CA GLY A 56 -11.26 9.42 4.74
C GLY A 56 -9.96 10.22 4.67
N ARG A 57 -9.76 11.10 5.66
CA ARG A 57 -8.60 11.97 5.74
C ARG A 57 -7.32 11.19 5.98
N MET A 58 -6.26 11.50 5.25
CA MET A 58 -4.92 10.96 5.49
C MET A 58 -3.86 12.04 5.43
N THR A 59 -2.75 11.79 6.12
CA THR A 59 -1.50 12.55 5.97
C THR A 59 -0.40 11.61 5.52
N LEU A 60 0.28 11.95 4.43
CA LEU A 60 1.48 11.26 4.00
C LEU A 60 2.67 11.85 4.75
N LEU A 61 3.36 11.00 5.49
CA LEU A 61 4.59 11.35 6.20
C LEU A 61 5.79 10.72 5.48
N PHE A 62 6.95 11.34 5.59
CA PHE A 62 8.21 10.79 5.12
C PHE A 62 9.30 10.91 6.19
N GLY A 63 9.96 9.80 6.48
CA GLY A 63 11.07 9.73 7.42
C GLY A 63 12.02 8.59 7.05
N HIS A 64 12.88 8.19 7.98
CA HIS A 64 13.87 7.14 7.73
C HIS A 64 13.81 6.04 8.77
N PHE A 65 14.16 4.83 8.33
CA PHE A 65 14.41 3.69 9.19
C PHE A 65 15.60 2.89 8.66
N ASN A 66 16.67 2.76 9.45
CA ASN A 66 17.90 2.05 9.06
C ASN A 66 18.47 2.47 7.69
N GLY A 67 18.45 3.78 7.40
CA GLY A 67 18.96 4.34 6.14
C GLY A 67 18.01 4.20 4.93
N VAL A 68 16.85 3.57 5.10
CA VAL A 68 15.82 3.47 4.05
C VAL A 68 14.80 4.60 4.23
N GLY A 69 14.46 5.29 3.14
CA GLY A 69 13.39 6.29 3.12
C GLY A 69 12.02 5.63 3.21
N ILE A 70 11.20 6.05 4.17
CA ILE A 70 9.89 5.46 4.46
C ILE A 70 8.81 6.52 4.29
N TYR A 71 7.86 6.27 3.38
CA TYR A 71 6.57 6.94 3.37
C TYR A 71 5.57 6.21 4.25
N LEU A 72 4.90 6.93 5.14
CA LEU A 72 3.83 6.40 5.98
C LEU A 72 2.50 7.08 5.65
N ILE A 73 1.47 6.28 5.42
CA ILE A 73 0.09 6.76 5.32
C ILE A 73 -0.45 6.86 6.74
N ASP A 74 -0.44 8.05 7.32
CA ASP A 74 -1.03 8.33 8.61
C ASP A 74 -2.54 8.56 8.46
N ALA A 75 -3.28 7.52 8.82
CA ALA A 75 -4.74 7.49 8.85
C ALA A 75 -5.20 6.67 10.08
N PRO A 76 -5.13 7.24 11.29
CA PRO A 76 -5.35 6.50 12.53
C PRO A 76 -6.69 5.76 12.60
N HIS A 77 -7.76 6.30 12.01
CA HIS A 77 -9.06 5.65 11.93
C HIS A 77 -9.04 4.31 11.17
N LEU A 78 -8.07 4.11 10.28
CA LEU A 78 -7.85 2.86 9.55
C LEU A 78 -6.79 1.96 10.20
N TYR A 79 -5.71 2.54 10.72
CA TYR A 79 -4.50 1.77 11.04
C TYR A 79 -4.14 1.70 12.53
N ASP A 80 -4.65 2.60 13.38
CA ASP A 80 -4.38 2.60 14.82
C ASP A 80 -5.35 1.68 15.56
N ARG A 81 -5.15 0.36 15.40
CA ARG A 81 -6.01 -0.67 15.97
C ARG A 81 -5.22 -1.75 16.69
N THR A 82 -5.84 -2.33 17.71
CA THR A 82 -5.34 -3.52 18.40
C THR A 82 -5.60 -4.77 17.59
N GLY A 83 -4.70 -5.75 17.64
CA GLY A 83 -4.74 -6.96 16.82
C GLY A 83 -3.53 -7.02 15.89
N ASN A 84 -3.73 -7.60 14.71
CA ASN A 84 -2.72 -7.62 13.65
C ASN A 84 -3.15 -6.74 12.46
N PRO A 85 -2.31 -6.53 11.45
CA PRO A 85 -2.61 -5.68 10.29
C PRO A 85 -3.89 -6.02 9.51
N TYR A 86 -4.42 -7.23 9.66
CA TYR A 86 -5.54 -7.75 8.87
C TYR A 86 -6.74 -8.12 9.74
N HIS A 87 -6.49 -8.54 10.98
CA HIS A 87 -7.49 -9.09 11.87
C HIS A 87 -7.52 -8.38 13.23
N ASN A 88 -8.72 -8.29 13.79
CA ASN A 88 -8.93 -7.89 15.17
C ASN A 88 -8.37 -8.93 16.16
N GLN A 89 -8.50 -8.65 17.46
CA GLN A 89 -8.03 -9.55 18.52
C GLN A 89 -8.73 -10.93 18.52
N GLN A 90 -9.91 -11.03 17.90
CA GLN A 90 -10.67 -12.26 17.72
C GLN A 90 -10.33 -12.99 16.42
N MET A 91 -9.27 -12.58 15.70
CA MET A 91 -8.83 -13.15 14.42
C MET A 91 -9.87 -13.04 13.30
N GLN A 92 -10.77 -12.06 13.38
CA GLN A 92 -11.71 -11.73 12.32
C GLN A 92 -11.15 -10.61 11.46
N ASP A 93 -11.31 -10.72 10.14
CA ASP A 93 -10.94 -9.66 9.20
C ASP A 93 -11.60 -8.34 9.59
N TYR A 94 -10.86 -7.24 9.47
CA TYR A 94 -11.49 -5.94 9.54
C TYR A 94 -12.40 -5.73 8.32
N PRO A 95 -13.67 -5.34 8.51
CA PRO A 95 -14.59 -5.12 7.39
C PRO A 95 -14.14 -4.06 6.39
N ASP A 96 -13.27 -3.15 6.84
CA ASP A 96 -12.69 -2.05 6.06
C ASP A 96 -11.32 -2.37 5.45
N ASN A 97 -10.86 -3.64 5.49
CA ASN A 97 -9.61 -4.06 4.83
C ASN A 97 -9.58 -3.68 3.33
N VAL A 98 -10.73 -3.73 2.66
CA VAL A 98 -10.87 -3.27 1.27
C VAL A 98 -10.41 -1.81 1.11
N LEU A 99 -10.81 -0.91 2.03
CA LEU A 99 -10.42 0.49 2.01
C LEU A 99 -8.96 0.67 2.42
N ARG A 100 -8.52 -0.06 3.45
CA ARG A 100 -7.16 0.02 4.00
C ARG A 100 -6.08 -0.24 2.96
N PHE A 101 -6.28 -1.27 2.15
CA PHE A 101 -5.31 -1.71 1.14
C PHE A 101 -5.56 -1.07 -0.23
N ALA A 102 -6.80 -0.65 -0.53
CA ALA A 102 -7.07 0.25 -1.65
C ALA A 102 -6.37 1.61 -1.43
N LEU A 103 -6.40 2.18 -0.21
CA LEU A 103 -5.72 3.43 0.10
C LEU A 103 -4.20 3.30 -0.06
N LEU A 104 -3.60 2.21 0.41
CA LEU A 104 -2.17 1.92 0.20
C LEU A 104 -1.81 1.95 -1.29
N SER A 105 -2.58 1.22 -2.09
CA SER A 105 -2.39 1.13 -3.52
C SER A 105 -2.61 2.46 -4.25
N TRP A 106 -3.62 3.22 -3.82
CA TRP A 106 -3.94 4.52 -4.38
C TRP A 106 -2.84 5.53 -4.11
N VAL A 107 -2.31 5.58 -2.88
CA VAL A 107 -1.17 6.46 -2.53
C VAL A 107 0.09 6.07 -3.30
N GLY A 108 0.33 4.77 -3.54
CA GLY A 108 1.43 4.33 -4.39
C GLY A 108 1.37 4.92 -5.80
N ALA A 109 0.17 4.97 -6.39
CA ALA A 109 -0.05 5.60 -7.69
C ALA A 109 -0.03 7.14 -7.64
N GLU A 110 -0.48 7.76 -6.55
CA GLU A 110 -0.38 9.22 -6.35
C GLU A 110 1.07 9.69 -6.19
N LEU A 111 1.93 8.93 -5.49
CA LEU A 111 3.36 9.20 -5.42
C LEU A 111 3.98 9.18 -6.82
N ALA A 112 3.65 8.17 -7.64
CA ALA A 112 4.01 8.15 -9.05
C ALA A 112 3.39 9.32 -9.85
N GLY A 113 2.26 9.86 -9.42
CA GLY A 113 1.64 11.06 -9.98
C GLY A 113 2.25 12.39 -9.53
N GLY A 114 3.26 12.39 -8.64
CA GLY A 114 3.89 13.61 -8.12
C GLY A 114 3.25 14.17 -6.85
N LEU A 115 2.62 13.32 -6.02
CA LEU A 115 2.12 13.71 -4.70
C LEU A 115 3.21 14.29 -3.79
N ASP A 116 4.44 13.77 -3.90
CA ASP A 116 5.63 14.41 -3.37
C ASP A 116 6.24 15.30 -4.46
N PRO A 117 6.35 16.62 -4.25
CA PRO A 117 6.88 17.54 -5.25
C PRO A 117 8.41 17.42 -5.45
N PHE A 118 9.12 16.75 -4.55
CA PHE A 118 10.57 16.61 -4.58
C PHE A 118 11.04 15.22 -5.02
N TRP A 119 10.14 14.25 -5.09
CA TRP A 119 10.48 12.90 -5.49
C TRP A 119 9.33 12.18 -6.18
N ARG A 120 9.65 11.40 -7.22
CA ARG A 120 8.68 10.57 -7.92
C ARG A 120 9.34 9.25 -8.34
N PRO A 121 8.70 8.09 -8.09
CA PRO A 121 9.24 6.82 -8.55
C PRO A 121 9.10 6.68 -10.07
N GLU A 122 10.11 6.10 -10.71
CA GLU A 122 10.02 5.62 -12.10
C GLU A 122 9.40 4.22 -12.18
N ILE A 123 9.55 3.44 -11.11
CA ILE A 123 9.05 2.08 -10.95
C ILE A 123 8.34 1.96 -9.60
N VAL A 124 7.15 1.39 -9.58
CA VAL A 124 6.44 1.00 -8.36
C VAL A 124 6.39 -0.51 -8.25
N HIS A 125 7.03 -1.06 -7.23
CA HIS A 125 7.01 -2.49 -6.94
C HIS A 125 5.92 -2.81 -5.92
N ALA A 126 4.81 -3.36 -6.39
CA ALA A 126 3.69 -3.79 -5.56
C ALA A 126 3.85 -5.25 -5.13
N HIS A 127 3.61 -5.52 -3.85
CA HIS A 127 3.77 -6.84 -3.25
C HIS A 127 2.44 -7.38 -2.74
N ASP A 128 2.03 -8.52 -3.28
CA ASP A 128 0.77 -9.22 -2.98
C ASP A 128 -0.48 -8.35 -3.10
N TRP A 129 -1.62 -8.96 -2.77
CA TRP A 129 -2.93 -8.32 -2.77
C TRP A 129 -2.99 -7.01 -1.95
N HIS A 130 -2.13 -6.83 -0.93
CA HIS A 130 -2.12 -5.61 -0.12
C HIS A 130 -1.86 -4.34 -0.95
N ALA A 131 -0.97 -4.44 -1.95
CA ALA A 131 -0.61 -3.34 -2.84
C ALA A 131 -1.06 -3.60 -4.28
N GLY A 132 -1.80 -4.68 -4.55
CA GLY A 132 -2.03 -5.16 -5.91
C GLY A 132 -3.04 -4.34 -6.73
N LEU A 133 -3.78 -3.40 -6.12
CA LEU A 133 -4.50 -2.40 -6.91
C LEU A 133 -3.59 -1.30 -7.49
N THR A 134 -2.32 -1.22 -7.07
CA THR A 134 -1.42 -0.13 -7.50
C THR A 134 -1.26 -0.05 -9.02
N PRO A 135 -1.02 -1.17 -9.75
CA PRO A 135 -0.94 -1.13 -11.21
C PRO A 135 -2.25 -0.66 -11.87
N ALA A 136 -3.40 -1.08 -11.35
CA ALA A 136 -4.70 -0.63 -11.86
C ALA A 136 -4.88 0.89 -11.70
N TYR A 137 -4.51 1.41 -10.53
CA TYR A 137 -4.50 2.85 -10.25
C TYR A 137 -3.47 3.62 -11.08
N LEU A 138 -2.31 3.05 -11.40
CA LEU A 138 -1.36 3.68 -12.33
C LEU A 138 -1.97 3.79 -13.73
N ALA A 139 -2.67 2.74 -14.19
CA ALA A 139 -3.34 2.74 -15.49
C ALA A 139 -4.40 3.83 -15.61
N THR A 140 -5.17 4.10 -14.55
CA THR A 140 -6.16 5.22 -14.56
C THR A 140 -5.51 6.60 -14.68
N ARG A 141 -4.22 6.72 -14.37
CA ARG A 141 -3.44 7.97 -14.41
C ARG A 141 -2.54 8.09 -15.63
N GLY A 142 -2.71 7.22 -16.63
CA GLY A 142 -1.86 7.22 -17.82
C GLY A 142 -0.47 6.62 -17.60
N ASN A 143 -0.31 5.76 -16.59
CA ASN A 143 0.94 5.06 -16.27
C ASN A 143 2.15 6.00 -16.06
N PRO A 144 2.10 6.89 -15.06
CA PRO A 144 3.19 7.85 -14.81
C PRO A 144 4.49 7.18 -14.32
N ALA A 145 4.41 5.91 -13.91
CA ALA A 145 5.53 5.03 -13.58
C ALA A 145 5.28 3.62 -14.13
N LYS A 146 6.35 2.83 -14.32
CA LYS A 146 6.24 1.39 -14.58
C LYS A 146 5.87 0.66 -13.29
N SER A 147 5.30 -0.54 -13.41
CA SER A 147 4.96 -1.36 -12.24
C SER A 147 5.59 -2.75 -12.32
N VAL A 148 6.07 -3.22 -11.18
CA VAL A 148 6.42 -4.63 -10.95
C VAL A 148 5.46 -5.18 -9.91
N PHE A 149 4.92 -6.36 -10.15
CA PHE A 149 4.04 -7.03 -9.19
C PHE A 149 4.66 -8.36 -8.77
N THR A 150 4.69 -8.63 -7.46
CA THR A 150 5.21 -9.89 -6.93
C THR A 150 4.17 -10.55 -6.03
N VAL A 151 3.82 -11.78 -6.40
CA VAL A 151 2.96 -12.66 -5.62
C VAL A 151 3.84 -13.56 -4.75
N HIS A 152 3.70 -13.50 -3.44
CA HIS A 152 4.39 -14.37 -2.48
C HIS A 152 3.53 -15.57 -2.12
N ASN A 153 2.21 -15.44 -2.21
CA ASN A 153 1.30 -16.56 -1.95
C ASN A 153 0.00 -16.43 -2.74
N ILE A 154 -0.15 -17.27 -3.78
CA ILE A 154 -1.32 -17.30 -4.65
C ILE A 154 -2.63 -17.66 -3.93
N ALA A 155 -2.55 -18.29 -2.75
CA ALA A 155 -3.74 -18.63 -1.97
C ALA A 155 -4.41 -17.40 -1.34
N TYR A 156 -3.70 -16.26 -1.21
CA TYR A 156 -4.23 -15.03 -0.63
C TYR A 156 -4.44 -13.97 -1.72
N GLN A 157 -5.66 -13.94 -2.28
CA GLN A 157 -5.99 -13.10 -3.43
C GLN A 157 -6.60 -11.73 -3.07
N GLY A 158 -6.82 -11.46 -1.77
CA GLY A 158 -7.53 -10.25 -1.32
C GLY A 158 -8.91 -10.12 -1.95
N LEU A 159 -9.80 -11.09 -1.68
CA LEU A 159 -11.13 -11.13 -2.26
C LEU A 159 -12.12 -10.28 -1.47
N PHE A 160 -12.80 -9.37 -2.16
CA PHE A 160 -13.81 -8.48 -1.58
C PHE A 160 -15.10 -8.52 -2.40
N GLN A 161 -16.22 -8.13 -1.80
CA GLN A 161 -17.52 -8.09 -2.50
C GLN A 161 -17.53 -7.02 -3.61
N ALA A 162 -18.14 -7.32 -4.76
CA ALA A 162 -18.25 -6.39 -5.91
C ALA A 162 -18.82 -5.01 -5.55
N ARG A 163 -19.71 -4.93 -4.55
CA ARG A 163 -20.28 -3.66 -4.09
C ARG A 163 -19.21 -2.63 -3.69
N HIS A 164 -18.03 -3.07 -3.26
CA HIS A 164 -16.95 -2.19 -2.85
C HIS A 164 -16.28 -1.45 -4.02
N MET A 165 -16.58 -1.77 -5.28
CA MET A 165 -16.11 -0.99 -6.43
C MET A 165 -16.50 0.48 -6.30
N ALA A 166 -17.67 0.77 -5.72
CA ALA A 166 -18.12 2.14 -5.47
C ALA A 166 -17.33 2.87 -4.37
N GLU A 167 -16.55 2.14 -3.57
CA GLU A 167 -15.88 2.66 -2.38
C GLU A 167 -14.38 2.87 -2.60
N ILE A 168 -13.76 2.24 -3.61
CA ILE A 168 -12.31 2.22 -3.81
C ILE A 168 -11.80 3.22 -4.85
N ALA A 169 -12.63 4.13 -5.36
CA ALA A 169 -12.22 5.12 -6.36
C ALA A 169 -11.52 4.54 -7.61
N LEU A 170 -11.87 3.31 -8.00
CA LEU A 170 -11.46 2.68 -9.25
C LEU A 170 -12.63 2.75 -10.24
N PRO A 171 -12.43 3.16 -11.51
CA PRO A 171 -13.52 3.21 -12.48
C PRO A 171 -14.16 1.84 -12.70
N TRP A 172 -15.48 1.80 -12.85
CA TRP A 172 -16.22 0.56 -13.09
C TRP A 172 -15.77 -0.20 -14.35
N SER A 173 -15.12 0.46 -15.32
CA SER A 173 -14.51 -0.20 -16.49
C SER A 173 -13.39 -1.18 -16.14
N PHE A 174 -12.83 -1.10 -14.92
CA PHE A 174 -11.86 -2.08 -14.41
C PHE A 174 -12.53 -3.32 -13.82
N PHE A 175 -13.84 -3.28 -13.53
CA PHE A 175 -14.59 -4.45 -13.08
C PHE A 175 -14.97 -5.34 -14.28
N GLN A 176 -13.98 -6.07 -14.77
CA GLN A 176 -14.10 -7.03 -15.87
C GLN A 176 -13.03 -8.13 -15.71
N MET A 177 -13.17 -9.20 -16.48
CA MET A 177 -12.28 -10.38 -16.44
C MET A 177 -10.78 -10.04 -16.65
N HIS A 178 -10.47 -9.02 -17.44
CA HIS A 178 -9.09 -8.54 -17.66
C HIS A 178 -8.67 -7.43 -16.69
N GLY A 179 -9.52 -7.12 -15.72
CA GLY A 179 -9.27 -6.17 -14.65
C GLY A 179 -9.37 -6.86 -13.30
N VAL A 180 -10.14 -6.28 -12.38
CA VAL A 180 -10.20 -6.73 -10.98
C VAL A 180 -11.34 -7.71 -10.68
N GLU A 181 -12.17 -8.06 -11.67
CA GLU A 181 -13.30 -8.96 -11.46
C GLU A 181 -12.82 -10.42 -11.34
N PHE A 182 -13.34 -11.12 -10.34
CA PHE A 182 -13.08 -12.53 -10.10
C PHE A 182 -14.32 -13.21 -9.53
N ASN A 183 -15.06 -13.96 -10.35
CA ASN A 183 -16.25 -14.73 -9.95
C ASN A 183 -17.32 -13.89 -9.22
N GLY A 184 -17.58 -12.67 -9.68
CA GLY A 184 -18.52 -11.74 -9.06
C GLY A 184 -17.98 -11.04 -7.81
N GLN A 185 -16.69 -11.22 -7.51
CA GLN A 185 -15.95 -10.52 -6.46
C GLN A 185 -14.90 -9.59 -7.08
N ILE A 186 -14.24 -8.81 -6.22
CA ILE A 186 -13.06 -8.02 -6.55
C ILE A 186 -11.86 -8.79 -6.03
N SER A 187 -10.87 -9.06 -6.88
CA SER A 187 -9.55 -9.52 -6.43
C SER A 187 -8.56 -8.36 -6.49
N PHE A 188 -7.74 -8.24 -5.45
CA PHE A 188 -6.62 -7.30 -5.44
C PHE A 188 -5.32 -7.94 -5.93
N LEU A 189 -5.32 -9.20 -6.37
CA LEU A 189 -4.14 -9.92 -6.88
C LEU A 189 -4.07 -9.85 -8.40
#